data_AF-G2I0C8-F1
#
_entry.id   AF-G2I0C8-F1
#
_cell.length_a   1.000
_cell.length_b   1.000
_cell.length_c   1.000
_cell.angle_alpha   90.00
_cell.angle_beta   90.00
_cell.angle_gamma   90.00
#
_symmetry.space_group_name_H-M   'P 1'
#
loop_
_entity.id
_entity.type
_entity.pdbx_description
1 polymer ?
#
loop_
_entity_poly.entity_id
_entity_poly.type
_entity_poly.pdbx_seq_one_letter_code
_entity_poly.pdbx_strand_id
1 'polypeptide(L)'
;MAGRLSTSCSGRALTRTSAGRRTEFRQGDGTNRSHNREIDETTMQDVRDALYVGQRSDGTLTRRPMSPHLQVYRFRLSMFLSIANRAAGVAAAGGSALGLCWINAAAKGPKSFSKVQKVTGNPLGQLLLAGWALALVYHFVAGLRHLAWDSGYRFSKKEINDDGPVAVGVTVGTTLALVTTILGVAICRSRKKAS
;
A
#
# COMPACT_ATOMS: atom_id res chain seq x y z
N MET A 1 14.66 10.39 -66.97
CA MET A 1 15.51 9.22 -67.30
C MET A 1 15.79 8.46 -66.02
N ALA A 2 15.20 7.26 -65.88
CA ALA A 2 15.24 6.44 -64.67
C ALA A 2 16.58 5.71 -64.53
N GLY A 3 17.23 5.86 -63.37
CA GLY A 3 18.46 5.14 -63.01
C GLY A 3 18.17 3.70 -62.60
N ARG A 4 18.79 2.75 -63.30
CA ARG A 4 18.87 1.32 -62.93
C ARG A 4 20.24 1.05 -62.30
N LEU A 5 20.28 0.45 -61.12
CA LEU A 5 21.39 -0.39 -60.61
C LEU A 5 20.75 -1.41 -59.64
N SER A 6 20.38 -2.61 -60.10
CA SER A 6 21.21 -3.82 -60.23
C SER A 6 21.69 -4.35 -58.86
N THR A 7 20.86 -5.19 -58.26
CA THR A 7 21.15 -6.04 -57.10
C THR A 7 21.89 -7.30 -57.56
N SER A 8 23.16 -7.43 -57.20
CA SER A 8 23.97 -8.63 -57.45
C SER A 8 23.97 -9.51 -56.21
N CYS A 9 23.16 -10.57 -56.23
CA CYS A 9 23.23 -11.69 -55.28
C CYS A 9 24.16 -12.76 -55.87
N SER A 10 25.36 -12.89 -55.30
CA SER A 10 26.31 -13.94 -55.65
C SER A 10 25.95 -15.23 -54.90
N GLY A 11 25.35 -16.17 -55.62
CA GLY A 11 25.14 -17.54 -55.16
C GLY A 11 26.45 -18.33 -55.16
N ARG A 12 26.86 -18.81 -53.99
CA ARG A 12 27.93 -19.80 -53.87
C ARG A 12 27.35 -21.08 -53.29
N ALA A 13 27.09 -22.02 -54.19
CA ALA A 13 26.84 -23.42 -53.86
C ALA A 13 28.11 -24.04 -53.26
N LEU A 14 28.01 -24.55 -52.04
CA LEU A 14 28.97 -25.50 -51.49
C LEU A 14 28.21 -26.75 -51.08
N THR A 15 28.29 -27.73 -51.97
CA THR A 15 27.98 -29.14 -51.71
C THR A 15 29.02 -29.68 -50.72
N ARG A 16 28.59 -30.09 -49.53
CA ARG A 16 29.37 -31.03 -48.72
C ARG A 16 28.46 -32.10 -48.13
N THR A 17 28.71 -33.28 -48.67
CA THR A 17 28.23 -34.60 -48.30
C THR A 17 28.43 -34.95 -46.83
N SER A 18 27.45 -35.70 -46.33
CA SER A 18 27.50 -36.73 -45.29
C SER A 18 28.26 -36.44 -43.98
N ALA A 19 27.50 -36.23 -42.92
CA ALA A 19 27.68 -36.99 -41.67
C ALA A 19 26.40 -36.80 -40.84
N GLY A 20 25.53 -37.80 -40.87
CA GLY A 20 24.33 -37.85 -40.05
C GLY A 20 24.73 -37.79 -38.57
N ARG A 21 24.62 -36.60 -37.97
CA ARG A 21 24.55 -36.48 -36.52
C ARG A 21 23.08 -36.62 -36.18
N ARG A 22 22.69 -37.88 -35.97
CA ARG A 22 21.45 -38.27 -35.31
C ARG A 22 21.35 -37.40 -34.06
N THR A 23 20.52 -36.36 -34.09
CA THR A 23 20.10 -35.71 -32.86
C THR A 23 19.37 -36.80 -32.11
N GLU A 24 20.07 -37.41 -31.16
CA GLU A 24 19.43 -38.21 -30.14
C GLU A 24 18.37 -37.30 -29.53
N PHE A 25 17.13 -37.56 -29.94
CA PHE A 25 15.97 -37.11 -29.22
C PHE A 25 16.08 -37.83 -27.88
N ARG A 26 16.77 -37.19 -26.93
CA ARG A 26 16.89 -37.66 -25.57
C ARG A 26 15.47 -37.71 -25.04
N GLN A 27 14.90 -38.92 -25.09
CA GLN A 27 13.58 -39.22 -24.59
C GLN A 27 13.55 -38.69 -23.17
N GLY A 28 12.75 -37.63 -22.96
CA GLY A 28 12.66 -36.96 -21.68
C GLY A 28 12.40 -38.01 -20.61
N ASP A 29 13.36 -38.10 -19.68
CA ASP A 29 13.25 -38.85 -18.45
C ASP A 29 11.86 -38.62 -17.84
N GLY A 30 11.13 -39.71 -17.56
CA GLY A 30 9.79 -39.70 -16.98
C GLY A 30 9.69 -38.97 -15.63
N THR A 31 10.82 -38.75 -14.93
CA THR A 31 10.89 -37.96 -13.69
C THR A 31 10.48 -36.51 -13.90
N ASN A 32 10.80 -35.92 -15.06
CA ASN A 32 10.48 -34.52 -15.36
C ASN A 32 8.97 -34.36 -15.63
N ARG A 33 8.32 -35.41 -16.16
CA ARG A 33 6.87 -35.42 -16.42
C ARG A 33 6.06 -35.60 -15.13
N SER A 34 6.55 -36.38 -14.16
CA SER A 34 5.92 -36.49 -12.84
C SER A 34 6.13 -35.23 -12.00
N HIS A 35 7.33 -34.66 -12.02
CA HIS A 35 7.64 -33.43 -11.28
C HIS A 35 6.89 -32.21 -11.86
N ASN A 36 6.78 -32.10 -13.19
CA ASN A 36 5.91 -31.09 -13.81
C ASN A 36 4.43 -31.32 -13.47
N ARG A 37 3.95 -32.57 -13.33
CA ARG A 37 2.56 -32.86 -12.91
C ARG A 37 2.30 -32.49 -11.45
N GLU A 38 3.27 -32.74 -10.57
CA GLU A 38 3.20 -32.37 -9.15
C GLU A 38 3.17 -30.83 -9.00
N ILE A 39 4.00 -30.13 -9.78
CA ILE A 39 3.94 -28.67 -9.88
C ILE A 39 2.60 -28.23 -10.47
N ASP A 40 2.11 -28.85 -11.54
CA ASP A 40 0.82 -28.50 -12.18
C ASP A 40 -0.36 -28.63 -11.22
N GLU A 41 -0.48 -29.74 -10.46
CA GLU A 41 -1.57 -29.92 -9.49
C GLU A 41 -1.47 -29.01 -8.26
N THR A 42 -0.26 -28.81 -7.71
CA THR A 42 -0.07 -28.00 -6.50
C THR A 42 -0.05 -26.49 -6.77
N THR A 43 0.34 -26.05 -7.98
CA THR A 43 0.37 -24.62 -8.35
C THR A 43 -0.94 -24.11 -8.93
N MET A 44 -1.78 -24.97 -9.52
CA MET A 44 -3.07 -24.59 -10.10
C MET A 44 -4.18 -24.35 -9.04
N GLN A 45 -3.94 -24.74 -7.78
CA GLN A 45 -4.89 -24.51 -6.69
C GLN A 45 -4.99 -23.04 -6.24
N ASP A 46 -4.00 -22.21 -6.56
CA ASP A 46 -4.01 -20.76 -6.28
C ASP A 46 -3.80 -19.94 -7.57
N VAL A 47 -4.81 -19.14 -7.94
CA VAL A 47 -4.81 -18.31 -9.17
C VAL A 47 -3.61 -17.36 -9.21
N ARG A 48 -3.06 -16.99 -8.04
CA ARG A 48 -1.86 -16.16 -7.92
C ARG A 48 -0.59 -16.85 -8.38
N ASP A 49 -0.43 -18.15 -8.12
CA ASP A 49 0.79 -18.88 -8.43
C ASP A 49 0.93 -19.13 -9.94
N ALA A 50 -0.17 -19.15 -10.69
CA ALA A 50 -0.16 -19.21 -12.15
C ALA A 50 0.60 -18.04 -12.80
N LEU A 51 0.64 -16.86 -12.16
CA LEU A 51 1.42 -15.71 -12.64
C LEU A 51 2.93 -15.85 -12.37
N TYR A 52 3.33 -16.73 -11.45
CA TYR A 52 4.73 -16.96 -11.08
C TYR A 52 5.36 -18.16 -11.80
N VAL A 53 4.58 -18.94 -12.55
CA VAL A 53 5.09 -20.08 -13.32
C VAL A 53 5.40 -19.64 -14.75
N GLY A 54 6.69 -19.61 -15.08
CA GLY A 54 7.15 -19.44 -16.45
C GLY A 54 7.52 -20.79 -17.08
N GLN A 55 7.25 -20.96 -18.36
CA GLN A 55 7.85 -22.03 -19.17
C GLN A 55 9.28 -21.62 -19.57
N ARG A 56 10.26 -22.50 -19.35
CA ARG A 56 11.61 -22.37 -19.91
C ARG A 56 11.62 -22.92 -21.35
N SER A 57 12.67 -22.61 -22.11
CA SER A 57 12.81 -23.02 -23.52
C SER A 57 12.90 -24.53 -23.75
N ASP A 58 13.07 -25.31 -22.69
CA ASP A 58 13.06 -26.78 -22.66
C ASP A 58 11.67 -27.37 -22.32
N GLY A 59 10.66 -26.52 -22.12
CA GLY A 59 9.30 -26.93 -21.75
C GLY A 59 9.12 -27.24 -20.26
N THR A 60 10.13 -26.97 -19.41
CA THR A 60 10.03 -27.16 -17.96
C THR A 60 9.30 -26.00 -17.28
N LEU A 61 8.42 -26.31 -16.32
CA LEU A 61 7.73 -25.30 -15.52
C LEU A 61 8.66 -24.80 -14.42
N THR A 62 8.76 -23.48 -14.29
CA THR A 62 9.67 -22.84 -13.34
C THR A 62 8.98 -21.76 -12.56
N ARG A 63 9.04 -21.86 -11.23
CA ARG A 63 8.60 -20.79 -10.34
C ARG A 63 9.62 -19.65 -10.32
N ARG A 64 9.22 -18.45 -10.73
CA ARG A 64 10.06 -17.25 -10.67
C ARG A 64 10.06 -16.72 -9.24
N PRO A 65 11.24 -16.52 -8.61
CA PRO A 65 11.29 -15.93 -7.28
C PRO A 65 10.81 -14.47 -7.32
N MET A 66 10.10 -14.04 -6.29
CA MET A 66 9.70 -12.65 -6.14
C MET A 66 10.94 -11.79 -5.89
N SER A 67 11.06 -10.66 -6.58
CA SER A 67 12.15 -9.73 -6.32
C SER A 67 12.02 -9.12 -4.91
N PRO A 68 13.14 -8.95 -4.19
CA PRO A 68 13.11 -8.33 -2.87
C PRO A 68 12.70 -6.86 -3.00
N HIS A 69 11.51 -6.50 -2.50
CA HIS A 69 10.83 -5.25 -2.83
C HIS A 69 10.70 -4.27 -1.65
N LEU A 70 10.49 -4.76 -0.41
CA LEU A 70 10.37 -3.91 0.79
C LEU A 70 11.69 -3.74 1.53
N GLN A 71 12.50 -4.80 1.62
CA GLN A 71 13.73 -4.81 2.43
C GLN A 71 14.90 -4.08 1.75
N VAL A 72 14.91 -4.00 0.42
CA VAL A 72 16.00 -3.39 -0.37
C VAL A 72 15.73 -1.92 -0.69
N TYR A 73 14.48 -1.45 -0.51
CA TYR A 73 14.09 -0.09 -0.88
C TYR A 73 14.52 0.94 0.16
N ARG A 74 15.00 2.11 -0.29
CA ARG A 74 15.36 3.21 0.62
C ARG A 74 14.10 3.87 1.17
N PHE A 75 13.97 3.87 2.49
CA PHE A 75 12.83 4.47 3.16
C PHE A 75 12.79 5.99 2.93
N ARG A 76 11.69 6.50 2.36
CA ARG A 76 11.45 7.93 2.13
C ARG A 76 10.25 8.40 2.96
N LEU A 77 10.29 9.65 3.41
CA LEU A 77 9.22 10.24 4.23
C LEU A 77 7.84 10.14 3.54
N SER A 78 7.79 10.30 2.22
CA SER A 78 6.55 10.18 1.44
C SER A 78 5.92 8.78 1.51
N MET A 79 6.74 7.72 1.57
CA MET A 79 6.28 6.34 1.70
C MET A 79 5.70 6.09 3.09
N PHE A 80 6.40 6.55 4.13
CA PHE A 80 5.91 6.47 5.51
C PHE A 80 4.57 7.18 5.67
N LEU A 81 4.45 8.41 5.14
CA LEU A 81 3.23 9.20 5.22
C LEU A 81 2.05 8.48 4.54
N SER A 82 2.29 7.78 3.44
CA SER A 82 1.26 6.97 2.78
C SER A 82 0.80 5.78 3.64
N ILE A 83 1.73 5.04 4.24
CA ILE A 83 1.41 3.90 5.12
C ILE A 83 0.66 4.39 6.36
N ALA A 84 1.16 5.45 6.99
CA ALA A 84 0.52 6.08 8.12
C ALA A 84 -0.89 6.56 7.75
N ASN A 85 -1.11 7.08 6.54
CA ASN A 85 -2.45 7.54 6.11
C ASN A 85 -3.45 6.37 6.05
N ARG A 86 -3.01 5.20 5.58
CA ARG A 86 -3.84 3.99 5.59
C ARG A 86 -4.17 3.54 7.02
N ALA A 87 -3.17 3.50 7.89
CA ALA A 87 -3.37 3.14 9.30
C ALA A 87 -4.29 4.13 10.03
N ALA A 88 -4.12 5.43 9.76
CA ALA A 88 -4.95 6.48 10.32
C ALA A 88 -6.39 6.40 9.81
N GLY A 89 -6.62 6.03 8.54
CA GLY A 89 -7.96 5.78 8.02
C GLY A 89 -8.68 4.63 8.75
N VAL A 90 -7.97 3.52 9.04
CA VAL A 90 -8.52 2.41 9.82
C VAL A 90 -8.83 2.84 11.25
N ALA A 91 -7.91 3.56 11.90
CA ALA A 91 -8.12 4.09 13.25
C ALA A 91 -9.27 5.10 13.31
N ALA A 92 -9.40 5.97 12.30
CA ALA A 92 -10.47 6.93 12.17
C ALA A 92 -11.82 6.25 12.01
N ALA A 93 -11.92 5.23 11.15
CA ALA A 93 -13.15 4.44 10.98
C ALA A 93 -13.54 3.70 12.27
N GLY A 94 -12.58 3.05 12.93
CA GLY A 94 -12.82 2.38 14.21
C GLY A 94 -13.29 3.33 15.31
N GLY A 95 -12.67 4.50 15.43
CA GLY A 95 -13.10 5.51 16.39
C GLY A 95 -14.44 6.17 16.04
N SER A 96 -14.79 6.29 14.75
CA SER A 96 -16.13 6.74 14.34
C SER A 96 -17.23 5.76 14.75
N ALA A 97 -16.96 4.45 14.72
CA ALA A 97 -17.89 3.45 15.25
C ALA A 97 -18.08 3.62 16.78
N LEU A 98 -17.00 3.87 17.53
CA LEU A 98 -17.09 4.19 18.96
C LEU A 98 -17.85 5.51 19.20
N GLY A 99 -17.66 6.52 18.36
CA GLY A 99 -18.41 7.77 18.38
C GLY A 99 -19.91 7.55 18.17
N LEU A 100 -20.28 6.63 17.26
CA LEU A 100 -21.67 6.25 17.06
C LEU A 100 -22.27 5.56 18.30
N CYS A 101 -21.51 4.67 18.96
CA CYS A 101 -21.93 4.08 20.24
C CYS A 101 -22.14 5.16 21.32
N TRP A 102 -21.29 6.18 21.34
CA TRP A 102 -21.40 7.32 22.25
C TRP A 102 -22.68 8.13 22.00
N ILE A 103 -22.97 8.48 20.75
CA ILE A 103 -24.19 9.21 20.35
C ILE A 103 -25.45 8.38 20.67
N ASN A 104 -25.42 7.08 20.41
CA ASN A 104 -26.52 6.16 20.76
C ASN A 104 -26.76 6.13 22.28
N ALA A 105 -25.69 6.12 23.09
CA ALA A 105 -25.83 6.18 24.54
C ALA A 105 -26.39 7.52 25.03
N ALA A 106 -26.06 8.63 24.35
CA ALA A 106 -26.65 9.94 24.62
C ALA A 106 -28.15 9.97 24.30
N ALA A 107 -28.56 9.35 23.19
CA ALA A 107 -29.97 9.26 22.79
C ALA A 107 -30.84 8.41 23.74
N LYS A 108 -30.26 7.36 24.35
CA LYS A 108 -30.96 6.46 25.30
C LYS A 108 -31.19 7.05 26.69
N GLY A 109 -30.75 8.29 26.94
CA GLY A 109 -31.03 9.02 28.17
C GLY A 109 -29.91 9.02 29.23
N PRO A 110 -30.15 9.71 30.36
CA PRO A 110 -29.09 10.18 31.26
C PRO A 110 -28.34 9.06 32.02
N LYS A 111 -29.01 7.93 32.32
CA LYS A 111 -28.37 6.78 32.98
C LYS A 111 -27.33 6.10 32.08
N SER A 112 -27.64 5.95 30.79
CA SER A 112 -26.74 5.37 29.79
C SER A 112 -25.58 6.30 29.47
N PHE A 113 -25.87 7.60 29.32
CA PHE A 113 -24.86 8.63 29.09
C PHE A 113 -23.85 8.75 30.23
N SER A 114 -24.31 8.69 31.49
CA SER A 114 -23.43 8.78 32.67
C SER A 114 -22.40 7.65 32.74
N LYS A 115 -22.73 6.45 32.25
CA LYS A 115 -21.78 5.33 32.19
C LYS A 115 -20.68 5.59 31.16
N VAL A 116 -21.06 6.03 29.97
CA VAL A 116 -20.10 6.34 28.90
C VAL A 116 -19.23 7.53 29.29
N GLN A 117 -19.79 8.54 29.94
CA GLN A 117 -19.04 9.71 30.38
C GLN A 117 -18.02 9.39 31.48
N LYS A 118 -18.26 8.39 32.33
CA LYS A 118 -17.24 7.88 33.26
C LYS A 118 -16.05 7.25 32.53
N VAL A 119 -16.30 6.54 31.43
CA VAL A 119 -15.25 5.91 30.61
C VAL A 119 -14.47 6.98 29.83
N THR A 120 -15.16 7.92 29.18
CA THR A 120 -14.55 9.02 28.43
C THR A 120 -13.84 10.05 29.33
N GLY A 121 -14.29 10.19 30.58
CA GLY A 121 -13.71 11.10 31.56
C GLY A 121 -12.41 10.62 32.19
N ASN A 122 -12.06 9.33 32.04
CA ASN A 122 -10.81 8.78 32.52
C ASN A 122 -9.63 9.32 31.68
N PRO A 123 -8.43 9.59 32.23
CA PRO A 123 -7.26 9.99 31.46
C PRO A 123 -6.96 9.09 30.25
N LEU A 124 -7.18 7.78 30.38
CA LEU A 124 -7.02 6.85 29.27
C LEU A 124 -8.06 7.06 28.16
N GLY A 125 -9.31 7.37 28.53
CA GLY A 125 -10.37 7.71 27.58
C GLY A 125 -10.06 9.02 26.85
N GLN A 126 -9.57 10.03 27.56
CA GLN A 126 -9.15 11.30 26.97
C GLN A 126 -7.96 11.11 26.01
N LEU A 127 -6.98 10.28 26.36
CA LEU A 127 -5.87 9.94 25.47
C LEU A 127 -6.36 9.23 24.21
N LEU A 128 -7.31 8.29 24.34
CA LEU A 128 -7.90 7.60 23.19
C LEU A 128 -8.66 8.56 22.28
N LEU A 129 -9.44 9.49 22.84
CA LEU A 129 -10.15 10.52 22.07
C LEU A 129 -9.18 11.48 21.38
N ALA A 130 -8.11 11.89 22.06
CA ALA A 130 -7.07 12.72 21.46
C ALA A 130 -6.34 11.99 20.32
N GLY A 131 -6.03 10.70 20.50
CA GLY A 131 -5.45 9.84 19.48
C GLY A 131 -6.38 9.63 18.28
N TRP A 132 -7.68 9.47 18.51
CA TRP A 132 -8.68 9.39 17.45
C TRP A 132 -8.81 10.72 16.68
N ALA A 133 -8.84 11.85 17.39
CA ALA A 133 -8.84 13.17 16.75
C ALA A 133 -7.58 13.41 15.91
N LEU A 134 -6.39 13.04 16.42
CA LEU A 134 -5.14 13.07 15.65
C LEU A 134 -5.23 12.21 14.38
N ALA A 135 -5.73 10.99 14.49
CA ALA A 135 -5.88 10.09 13.35
C ALA A 135 -6.83 10.67 12.29
N LEU A 136 -7.95 11.27 12.71
CA LEU A 136 -8.89 11.95 11.82
C LEU A 136 -8.26 13.15 11.10
N VAL A 137 -7.61 14.05 11.86
CA VAL A 137 -6.96 15.25 11.30
C VAL A 137 -5.88 14.85 10.32
N TYR A 138 -5.03 13.90 10.69
CA TYR A 138 -3.96 13.41 9.83
C TYR A 138 -4.50 12.77 8.55
N HIS A 139 -5.51 11.90 8.67
CA HIS A 139 -6.14 11.25 7.51
C HIS A 139 -6.76 12.28 6.55
N PHE A 140 -7.39 13.32 7.09
CA PHE A 140 -7.98 14.40 6.31
C PHE A 140 -6.92 15.23 5.58
N VAL A 141 -5.86 15.67 6.28
CA VAL A 141 -4.76 16.46 5.69
C VAL A 141 -4.01 15.66 4.62
N ALA A 142 -3.71 14.39 4.90
CA ALA A 142 -3.08 13.50 3.94
C ALA A 142 -3.99 13.24 2.72
N GLY A 143 -5.30 13.10 2.94
CA GLY A 143 -6.31 12.99 1.88
C GLY A 143 -6.34 14.23 0.97
N LEU A 144 -6.33 15.44 1.55
CA LEU A 144 -6.26 16.69 0.79
C LEU A 144 -4.99 16.79 -0.06
N ARG A 145 -3.85 16.37 0.48
CA ARG A 145 -2.59 16.30 -0.27
C ARG A 145 -2.70 15.33 -1.44
N HIS A 146 -3.29 14.15 -1.22
CA HIS A 146 -3.51 13.19 -2.31
C HIS A 146 -4.46 13.74 -3.38
N LEU A 147 -5.53 14.45 -2.99
CA LEU A 147 -6.44 15.08 -3.93
C LEU A 147 -5.75 16.20 -4.76
N ALA A 148 -4.87 16.98 -4.14
CA ALA A 148 -4.01 17.93 -4.86
C ALA A 148 -3.12 17.19 -5.89
N TRP A 149 -2.54 16.07 -5.50
CA TRP A 149 -1.81 15.15 -6.39
C TRP A 149 -2.71 14.23 -7.23
N ASP A 150 -4.01 14.41 -7.31
CA ASP A 150 -4.85 13.72 -8.30
C ASP A 150 -5.38 14.74 -9.32
N SER A 151 -5.42 16.02 -8.95
CA SER A 151 -5.88 17.15 -9.76
C SER A 151 -4.81 17.78 -10.68
N GLY A 152 -3.60 17.22 -10.74
CA GLY A 152 -2.49 17.78 -11.54
C GLY A 152 -1.61 18.82 -10.82
N TYR A 153 -1.89 19.15 -9.55
CA TYR A 153 -1.11 20.08 -8.74
C TYR A 153 0.05 19.43 -7.95
N ARG A 154 1.24 20.04 -7.97
CA ARG A 154 2.41 19.71 -7.12
C ARG A 154 2.98 18.28 -7.22
N PHE A 155 3.14 17.77 -8.44
CA PHE A 155 3.63 16.40 -8.71
C PHE A 155 5.14 16.27 -8.87
N SER A 156 5.90 17.37 -8.87
CA SER A 156 7.35 17.26 -9.05
C SER A 156 7.98 16.56 -7.84
N LYS A 157 9.10 15.85 -8.07
CA LYS A 157 9.82 15.17 -6.98
C LYS A 157 10.21 16.10 -5.84
N LYS A 158 10.51 17.36 -6.15
CA LYS A 158 10.86 18.38 -5.17
C LYS A 158 9.63 18.76 -4.33
N GLU A 159 8.51 19.06 -4.97
CA GLU A 159 7.26 19.42 -4.29
C GLU A 159 6.74 18.30 -3.40
N ILE A 160 6.76 17.05 -3.87
CA ILE A 160 6.35 15.88 -3.07
C ILE A 160 7.20 15.73 -1.81
N ASN A 161 8.50 16.05 -1.90
CA ASN A 161 9.40 15.99 -0.75
C ASN A 161 9.17 17.15 0.22
N ASP A 162 8.84 18.34 -0.29
CA ASP A 162 8.52 19.54 0.49
C ASP A 162 7.13 19.41 1.16
N ASP A 163 6.17 18.73 0.52
CA ASP A 163 4.80 18.52 1.03
C ASP A 163 4.76 17.58 2.25
N GLY A 164 5.72 16.67 2.37
CA GLY A 164 5.84 15.75 3.50
C GLY A 164 5.92 16.45 4.86
N PRO A 165 6.97 17.27 5.12
CA PRO A 165 7.11 18.00 6.36
C PRO A 165 6.00 19.04 6.57
N VAL A 166 5.49 19.68 5.51
CA VAL A 166 4.36 20.62 5.62
C VAL A 166 3.11 19.91 6.13
N ALA A 167 2.76 18.75 5.57
CA ALA A 167 1.60 17.98 6.01
C ALA A 167 1.73 17.51 7.46
N VAL A 168 2.93 17.10 7.89
CA VAL A 168 3.20 16.76 9.29
C VAL A 168 3.05 17.98 10.19
N GLY A 169 3.61 19.12 9.80
CA GLY A 169 3.51 20.38 10.56
C GLY A 169 2.07 20.84 10.73
N VAL A 170 1.27 20.81 9.66
CA VAL A 170 -0.17 21.14 9.71
C VAL A 170 -0.90 20.18 10.64
N THR A 171 -0.69 18.88 10.50
CA THR A 171 -1.34 17.87 11.35
C THR A 171 -1.03 18.09 12.83
N VAL A 172 0.25 18.25 13.17
CA VAL A 172 0.70 18.45 14.55
C VAL A 172 0.16 19.77 15.09
N GLY A 173 0.24 20.85 14.30
CA GLY A 173 -0.29 22.17 14.68
C GLY A 173 -1.78 22.15 14.97
N THR A 174 -2.58 21.57 14.07
CA THR A 174 -4.04 21.45 14.24
C THR A 174 -4.39 20.55 15.43
N THR A 175 -3.67 19.45 15.64
CA THR A 175 -3.91 18.55 16.78
C THR A 175 -3.58 19.23 18.11
N LEU A 176 -2.45 19.93 18.18
CA LEU A 176 -2.07 20.69 19.40
C LEU A 176 -3.08 21.79 19.69
N ALA A 177 -3.56 22.51 18.67
CA ALA A 177 -4.63 23.50 18.84
C ALA A 177 -5.92 22.86 19.38
N LEU A 178 -6.33 21.70 18.86
CA LEU A 178 -7.50 20.97 19.36
C LEU A 178 -7.32 20.50 20.81
N VAL A 179 -6.17 19.91 21.15
CA VAL A 179 -5.92 19.40 22.50
C VAL A 179 -5.81 20.55 23.51
N THR A 180 -5.11 21.63 23.17
CA THR A 180 -4.96 22.80 24.05
C THR A 180 -6.28 23.52 24.27
N THR A 181 -7.12 23.66 23.25
CA THR A 181 -8.46 24.26 23.42
C THR A 181 -9.36 23.39 24.30
N ILE A 182 -9.38 22.07 24.11
CA ILE A 182 -10.16 21.15 24.95
C ILE A 182 -9.69 21.20 26.42
N LEU A 183 -8.37 21.13 26.65
CA LEU A 183 -7.81 21.17 28.00
C LEU A 183 -8.01 22.55 28.65
N GLY A 184 -7.84 23.64 27.89
CA GLY A 184 -8.08 25.00 28.34
C GLY A 184 -9.54 25.22 28.77
N VAL A 185 -10.50 24.75 27.97
CA VAL A 185 -11.94 24.78 28.33
C VAL A 185 -12.21 23.93 29.57
N ALA A 186 -11.62 22.74 29.69
CA ALA A 186 -11.80 21.89 30.86
C ALA A 186 -11.27 22.56 32.15
N ILE A 187 -10.08 23.15 32.10
CA ILE A 187 -9.48 23.86 33.24
C ILE A 187 -10.32 25.10 33.60
N CYS A 188 -10.72 25.92 32.62
CA CYS A 188 -11.56 27.08 32.86
C CYS A 188 -12.91 26.70 33.48
N ARG A 189 -13.51 25.58 33.04
CA ARG A 189 -14.77 25.08 33.61
C ARG A 189 -14.61 24.61 35.05
N SER A 190 -13.49 23.97 35.39
CA SER A 190 -13.20 23.55 36.76
C SER A 190 -13.00 24.74 37.70
N ARG A 191 -12.34 25.83 37.24
CA ARG A 191 -12.19 27.05 38.04
C ARG A 191 -13.53 27.73 38.33
N LYS A 192 -14.43 27.84 37.33
CA LYS A 192 -15.77 28.44 37.54
C LYS A 192 -16.65 27.68 38.53
N LYS A 193 -16.45 26.36 38.69
CA LYS A 193 -17.18 25.56 39.70
C LYS A 193 -16.64 25.73 41.12
N ALA A 194 -15.42 26.24 41.26
CA ALA A 194 -14.75 26.41 42.55
C ALA A 194 -14.89 27.85 43.11
N SER A 195 -15.52 28.76 42.36
CA SER A 195 -15.89 30.11 42.77
C SER A 195 -17.40 30.20 42.93
#